data_AF-A0A7W9CH27-F1
#
_entry.id   AF-A0A7W9CH27-F1
#
_cell.length_a   1.000
_cell.length_b   1.000
_cell.length_c   1.000
_cell.angle_alpha   90.00
_cell.angle_beta   90.00
_cell.angle_gamma   90.00
#
_symmetry.space_group_name_H-M   'P 1'
#
loop_
_entity.id
_entity.type
_entity.pdbx_description
1 polymer ?
#
loop_
_entity_poly.entity_id
_entity_poly.type
_entity_poly.pdbx_seq_one_letter_code
_entity_poly.pdbx_strand_id
1 'polypeptide(L)' 'MHVRAKRAVAAFGMLAFLAFYIWAVIAIGERLPDHPLVHLAFYGLSGIAWGLPLFPLMSWAEREPKR' A
#
# COMPACT_ATOMS: atom_id res chain seq x y z
N MET A 1 7.06 -21.92 9.63
CA MET A 1 6.97 -21.60 8.18
C MET A 1 8.36 -21.39 7.61
N HIS A 2 8.70 -22.00 6.46
CA HIS A 2 9.96 -21.72 5.76
C HIS A 2 10.05 -20.23 5.39
N VAL A 3 11.24 -19.63 5.54
CA VAL A 3 11.51 -18.21 5.22
C VAL A 3 11.07 -17.83 3.79
N ARG A 4 11.21 -18.76 2.84
CA ARG A 4 10.75 -18.60 1.45
C ARG A 4 9.23 -18.41 1.34
N ALA A 5 8.44 -19.17 2.11
CA ALA A 5 6.98 -19.04 2.13
C ALA A 5 6.55 -17.72 2.78
N LYS A 6 7.22 -17.28 3.86
CA LYS A 6 6.96 -15.98 4.49
C LYS A 6 7.18 -14.81 3.51
N ARG A 7 8.28 -14.86 2.74
CA ARG A 7 8.58 -13.87 1.70
C ARG A 7 7.56 -13.87 0.55
N ALA A 8 7.12 -15.05 0.11
CA ALA A 8 6.09 -15.15 -0.91
C ALA A 8 4.76 -14.54 -0.45
N VAL A 9 4.30 -14.87 0.77
CA VAL A 9 3.08 -14.30 1.36
C VAL A 9 3.21 -12.77 1.52
N ALA A 10 4.36 -12.28 1.97
CA ALA A 10 4.61 -10.85 2.04
C ALA A 10 4.50 -10.18 0.66
N ALA A 11 5.13 -10.74 -0.38
CA ALA A 11 5.06 -10.21 -1.74
C ALA A 11 3.62 -10.19 -2.29
N PHE A 12 2.88 -11.30 -2.17
CA PHE A 12 1.49 -11.37 -2.60
C PHE A 12 0.59 -10.41 -1.80
N GLY A 13 0.79 -10.30 -0.48
CA GLY A 13 0.07 -9.35 0.36
C GLY A 13 0.32 -7.91 -0.05
N MET A 14 1.57 -7.58 -0.40
CA MET A 14 1.98 -6.26 -0.86
C MET A 14 1.33 -5.89 -2.21
N LEU A 15 1.32 -6.83 -3.15
CA LEU A 15 0.66 -6.66 -4.45
C LEU A 15 -0.86 -6.52 -4.30
N ALA A 16 -1.49 -7.37 -3.49
CA ALA A 16 -2.92 -7.31 -3.24
C ALA A 16 -3.31 -5.99 -2.55
N PHE A 17 -2.53 -5.55 -1.57
CA PHE A 17 -2.69 -4.25 -0.94
C PHE A 17 -2.58 -3.12 -1.95
N LEU A 18 -1.53 -3.11 -2.79
CA LEU A 18 -1.31 -2.05 -3.76
C LEU A 18 -2.45 -1.98 -4.79
N ALA A 19 -2.91 -3.13 -5.28
CA ALA A 19 -4.04 -3.21 -6.20
C ALA A 19 -5.32 -2.65 -5.56
N PHE A 20 -5.63 -3.07 -4.33
CA PHE A 20 -6.79 -2.57 -3.60
C PHE A 20 -6.69 -1.08 -3.30
N TYR A 21 -5.50 -0.61 -2.93
CA TYR A 21 -5.23 0.80 -2.62
C TYR A 21 -5.44 1.68 -3.86
N ILE A 22 -4.87 1.30 -5.01
CA ILE A 22 -5.06 2.03 -6.27
C ILE A 22 -6.53 2.07 -6.64
N TRP A 23 -7.22 0.92 -6.56
CA TRP A 23 -8.65 0.85 -6.84
C TRP A 23 -9.46 1.80 -5.93
N ALA A 24 -9.19 1.80 -4.62
CA ALA A 24 -9.85 2.68 -3.67
C ALA A 24 -9.58 4.17 -3.96
N VAL A 25 -8.34 4.53 -4.28
CA VAL A 25 -7.96 5.91 -4.64
C VAL A 25 -8.70 6.38 -5.89
N ILE A 26 -8.80 5.54 -6.93
CA ILE A 26 -9.54 5.88 -8.15
C ILE A 26 -11.04 6.02 -7.85
N ALA A 27 -11.63 5.04 -7.16
CA ALA A 27 -13.05 5.03 -6.85
C ALA A 27 -13.50 6.20 -5.97
N ILE A 28 -12.65 6.67 -5.05
CA ILE A 28 -12.88 7.88 -4.26
C ILE A 28 -12.61 9.12 -5.12
N GLY A 29 -11.55 9.07 -5.94
CA GLY A 29 -11.17 10.05 -6.95
C GLY A 29 -12.36 10.55 -7.79
N GLU A 30 -13.12 9.60 -8.32
CA GLU A 30 -14.29 9.83 -9.18
C GLU A 30 -15.48 10.47 -8.45
N ARG A 31 -15.52 10.41 -7.11
CA ARG A 31 -16.61 10.96 -6.30
C ARG A 31 -16.30 12.34 -5.72
N LEU A 32 -15.09 12.85 -5.94
CA LEU A 32 -14.68 14.15 -5.44
C LEU A 32 -15.32 15.28 -6.26
N PRO A 33 -15.64 16.43 -5.64
CA PRO A 33 -16.05 17.62 -6.36
C PRO A 33 -15.01 18.04 -7.40
N ASP A 34 -15.48 18.55 -8.54
CA ASP A 34 -14.62 19.06 -9.62
C ASP A 34 -13.97 20.39 -9.22
N HIS A 35 -12.98 20.30 -8.33
CA HIS A 35 -12.23 21.42 -7.80
C HIS A 35 -10.72 21.10 -7.79
N PRO A 36 -9.88 21.90 -8.46
CA PRO A 36 -8.45 21.59 -8.63
C PRO A 36 -7.69 21.37 -7.32
N LEU A 37 -7.97 22.19 -6.29
CA LEU A 37 -7.32 22.04 -4.98
C LEU A 37 -7.72 20.75 -4.25
N VAL A 38 -8.95 20.27 -4.46
CA VAL A 38 -9.45 19.05 -3.82
C VAL A 38 -8.75 17.84 -4.44
N HIS A 39 -8.64 17.80 -5.77
CA HIS A 39 -7.87 16.78 -6.47
C HIS A 39 -6.38 16.84 -6.10
N LEU A 40 -5.80 18.03 -6.03
CA LEU A 40 -4.39 18.20 -5.66
C LEU A 40 -4.12 17.67 -4.25
N ALA A 41 -4.95 18.04 -3.27
CA ALA A 41 -4.81 17.57 -1.90
C ALA A 41 -5.04 16.04 -1.82
N PHE A 42 -6.09 15.53 -2.45
CA PHE A 42 -6.42 14.11 -2.39
C PHE A 42 -5.35 13.23 -3.06
N TYR A 43 -4.96 13.53 -4.29
CA TYR A 43 -3.95 12.74 -5.00
C TYR A 43 -2.54 12.98 -4.44
N GLY A 44 -2.23 14.19 -3.97
CA GLY A 44 -0.96 14.48 -3.29
C GLY A 44 -0.82 13.68 -2.00
N LEU A 45 -1.84 13.67 -1.14
CA LEU A 45 -1.83 12.88 0.10
C LEU A 45 -1.82 11.38 -0.20
N SER A 46 -2.61 10.91 -1.16
CA SER A 46 -2.63 9.49 -1.55
C SER A 46 -1.28 9.04 -2.11
N GLY A 47 -0.63 9.87 -2.92
CA GLY A 47 0.71 9.61 -3.47
C GLY A 47 1.82 9.54 -2.42
N ILE A 48 1.60 10.06 -1.20
CA ILE A 48 2.55 9.94 -0.08
C ILE A 48 2.13 8.80 0.87
N ALA A 49 0.83 8.62 1.09
CA ALA A 49 0.29 7.69 2.07
C ALA A 49 0.50 6.21 1.71
N TRP A 50 0.63 5.86 0.42
CA TRP A 50 0.74 4.44 -0.01
C TRP A 50 1.98 3.72 0.52
N GLY A 51 3.08 4.44 0.82
CA GLY A 51 4.32 3.85 1.33
C GLY A 51 4.24 3.44 2.81
N LEU A 52 3.37 4.09 3.59
CA LEU A 52 3.20 3.85 5.03
C LEU A 52 2.89 2.37 5.37
N PRO A 53 1.95 1.70 4.68
CA PRO A 53 1.64 0.28 4.90
C PRO A 53 2.70 -0.69 4.35
N LEU A 54 3.62 -0.25 3.49
CA LEU A 54 4.70 -1.10 2.96
C LEU A 54 5.82 -1.32 3.98
N PHE A 55 6.14 -0.30 4.78
CA PHE A 55 7.17 -0.39 5.82
C PHE A 55 6.97 -1.53 6.85
N PRO A 56 5.79 -1.71 7.49
CA PRO A 56 5.58 -2.78 8.46
C PRO A 56 5.67 -4.17 7.80
N LEU A 57 5.13 -4.31 6.59
CA LEU A 57 5.15 -5.58 5.84
C LEU A 57 6.57 -6.01 5.47
N MET A 58 7.41 -5.06 5.02
CA MET A 58 8.83 -5.32 4.76
C MET A 58 9.58 -5.69 6.05
N SER A 59 9.37 -4.95 7.14
CA SER A 59 10.02 -5.25 8.42
C SER A 59 9.65 -6.64 8.98
N TRP A 60 8.43 -7.11 8.72
CA TRP A 60 7.98 -8.44 9.10
C TRP A 60 8.59 -9.54 8.22
N ALA A 61 8.74 -9.27 6.92
CA ALA A 61 9.36 -10.18 5.97
C ALA A 61 10.87 -10.31 6.20
N GLU A 62 11.54 -9.23 6.61
CA GLU A 62 12.97 -9.16 6.92
C GLU A 62 13.33 -9.62 8.33
N ARG A 63 12.38 -9.69 9.26
CA ARG A 63 12.61 -10.30 10.58
C ARG A 63 12.96 -11.78 10.43
N GLU A 64 14.27 -12.04 10.35
CA GLU A 64 14.85 -13.35 10.53
C GLU A 64 14.52 -13.84 11.94
N PRO A 65 14.15 -15.13 12.11
CA PRO A 65 14.10 -15.71 13.44
C PRO A 65 15.52 -15.63 14.01
N LYS A 66 15.70 -14.84 15.08
CA LYS A 66 16.98 -14.78 15.82
C LYS A 66 17.42 -16.22 16.10
N ARG A 67 18.58 -16.57 15.54
CA ARG A 67 19.25 -17.85 15.73
C ARG A 67 19.87 -17.92 17.11
#